data_AF-A0A953IK21-F1
#
_entry.id   AF-A0A953IK21-F1
#
_cell.length_a   1.000
_cell.length_b   1.000
_cell.length_c   1.000
_cell.angle_alpha   90.00
_cell.angle_beta   90.00
_cell.angle_gamma   90.00
#
_symmetry.space_group_name_H-M   'P 1'
#
loop_
_entity.id
_entity.type
_entity.pdbx_description
1 polymer ?
#
loop_
_entity_poly.entity_id
_entity_poly.type
_entity_poly.pdbx_seq_one_letter_code
_entity_poly.pdbx_strand_id
1 'polypeptide(L)'
;PCSRGPACHDAGARNALVAPAGELCGRCHEVTLDKAFVHGPVASGDCQACHEPHSSRYRHLLVSDTDGFCLDCHDRGGLPADADHGGVEAKCTVCHDAHMSDRKYLLKADRG
;
A
#
# COMPACT_ATOMS: atom_id res chain seq x y z
N PRO A 1 10.24 -25.82 -5.10
CA PRO A 1 8.89 -26.24 -4.64
C PRO A 1 8.37 -25.27 -3.58
N CYS A 2 7.30 -24.52 -3.88
CA CYS A 2 6.66 -23.62 -2.92
C CYS A 2 6.14 -24.43 -1.73
N SER A 3 6.90 -24.47 -0.65
CA SER A 3 6.50 -25.05 0.63
C SER A 3 5.45 -24.13 1.23
N ARG A 4 4.17 -24.37 0.90
CA ARG A 4 3.00 -23.74 1.51
C ARG A 4 3.02 -24.08 2.99
N GLY A 5 3.55 -23.18 3.80
CA GLY A 5 3.46 -23.29 5.25
C GLY A 5 2.02 -23.02 5.69
N PRO A 6 1.52 -23.72 6.72
CA PRO A 6 0.17 -23.51 7.27
C PRO A 6 -0.02 -22.13 7.90
N ALA A 7 1.05 -21.34 8.03
CA ALA A 7 1.01 -20.00 8.62
C ALA A 7 0.14 -19.02 7.82
N CYS A 8 0.16 -19.10 6.49
CA CYS A 8 -0.58 -18.20 5.60
C CYS A 8 -1.54 -18.94 4.66
N HIS A 9 -1.18 -20.14 4.22
CA HIS A 9 -1.96 -20.91 3.24
C HIS A 9 -2.57 -22.16 3.85
N ASP A 10 -3.79 -22.46 3.43
CA ASP A 10 -4.45 -23.71 3.79
C ASP A 10 -3.74 -24.88 3.10
N ALA A 11 -3.41 -25.91 3.86
CA ALA A 11 -2.69 -27.08 3.33
C ALA A 11 -3.60 -27.99 2.48
N GLY A 12 -4.92 -27.92 2.68
CA GLY A 12 -5.93 -28.73 1.99
C GLY A 12 -6.52 -28.07 0.73
N ALA A 13 -6.33 -26.76 0.55
CA ALA A 13 -6.88 -25.99 -0.56
C ALA A 13 -5.80 -25.18 -1.29
N ARG A 14 -5.75 -25.34 -2.62
CA ARG A 14 -4.76 -24.65 -3.46
C ARG A 14 -4.97 -23.13 -3.41
N ASN A 15 -3.93 -22.42 -2.97
CA ASN A 15 -3.86 -20.95 -2.93
C ASN A 15 -4.91 -20.29 -2.02
N ALA A 16 -5.61 -21.06 -1.19
CA ALA A 16 -6.51 -20.50 -0.19
C ALA A 16 -5.70 -19.94 0.98
N LEU A 17 -6.13 -18.80 1.50
CA LEU A 17 -5.59 -18.21 2.72
C LEU A 17 -6.33 -18.77 3.94
N VAL A 18 -5.62 -18.96 5.05
CA VAL A 18 -6.22 -19.44 6.31
C VAL A 18 -6.99 -18.35 7.08
N ALA A 19 -6.80 -17.09 6.71
CA ALA A 19 -7.50 -15.92 7.24
C ALA A 19 -7.42 -14.77 6.20
N PRO A 20 -8.17 -13.66 6.37
CA PRO A 20 -8.02 -12.47 5.52
C PRO A 20 -6.57 -11.95 5.48
N ALA A 21 -6.14 -11.44 4.34
CA ALA A 21 -4.74 -11.04 4.12
C ALA A 21 -4.23 -10.04 5.17
N GLY A 22 -4.99 -8.98 5.46
CA GLY A 22 -4.62 -7.99 6.48
C GLY A 22 -4.42 -8.60 7.88
N GLU A 23 -5.23 -9.59 8.27
CA GLU A 23 -5.03 -10.31 9.53
C GLU A 23 -3.72 -11.11 9.51
N LEU A 24 -3.46 -11.84 8.42
CA LEU A 24 -2.23 -12.62 8.27
C LEU A 24 -0.99 -11.74 8.30
N CYS A 25 -1.02 -10.59 7.61
CA CYS A 25 0.05 -9.59 7.65
C CYS A 25 0.25 -9.06 9.07
N GLY A 26 -0.84 -8.76 9.78
CA GLY A 26 -0.85 -8.24 11.15
C GLY A 26 -0.27 -9.17 12.21
N ARG A 27 -0.11 -10.47 11.92
CA ARG A 27 0.52 -11.43 12.85
C ARG A 27 2.01 -11.15 13.07
N CYS A 28 2.66 -10.52 12.10
CA CYS A 28 4.09 -10.19 12.15
C CYS A 28 4.36 -8.70 11.97
N HIS A 29 3.57 -8.01 11.14
CA HIS A 29 3.68 -6.57 10.96
C HIS A 29 2.78 -5.90 11.98
N GLU A 30 3.37 -5.11 12.87
CA GLU A 30 2.61 -4.22 13.72
C GLU A 30 2.03 -3.09 12.86
N VAL A 31 0.81 -3.31 12.37
CA VAL A 31 0.06 -2.35 11.57
C VAL A 31 -0.90 -1.62 12.50
N THR A 32 -0.42 -0.53 13.08
CA THR A 32 -1.24 0.34 13.92
C THR A 32 -1.81 1.47 13.07
N LEU A 33 -3.14 1.50 12.93
CA LEU A 33 -3.87 2.55 12.20
C LEU A 33 -4.22 3.70 13.16
N ASP A 34 -3.21 4.42 13.65
CA ASP A 34 -3.37 5.46 14.69
C ASP A 34 -3.45 6.89 14.14
N LYS A 35 -3.45 7.04 12.82
CA LYS A 35 -3.45 8.34 12.14
C LYS A 35 -4.84 8.76 11.68
N ALA A 36 -5.05 10.06 11.61
CA ALA A 36 -6.36 10.64 11.27
C ALA A 36 -6.86 10.25 9.86
N PHE A 37 -5.95 10.04 8.91
CA PHE A 37 -6.28 9.67 7.53
C PHE A 37 -5.53 8.39 7.16
N VAL A 38 -6.27 7.31 6.92
CA VAL A 38 -5.74 6.03 6.49
C VAL A 38 -6.10 5.81 5.02
N HIS A 39 -5.14 5.31 4.24
CA HIS A 39 -5.36 5.01 2.84
C HIS A 39 -6.33 3.83 2.66
N GLY A 40 -7.23 3.92 1.67
CA GLY A 40 -8.34 2.98 1.48
C GLY A 40 -7.94 1.49 1.51
N PRO A 41 -6.98 1.05 0.68
CA PRO A 41 -6.53 -0.35 0.68
C PRO A 41 -5.97 -0.82 2.02
N VAL A 42 -5.32 0.07 2.77
CA VAL A 42 -4.76 -0.23 4.09
C VAL A 42 -5.86 -0.34 5.12
N ALA A 43 -6.83 0.58 5.09
CA ALA A 43 -8.00 0.56 5.97
C ALA A 43 -8.86 -0.71 5.76
N SER A 44 -8.91 -1.25 4.54
CA SER A 44 -9.62 -2.50 4.25
C SER A 44 -8.78 -3.77 4.49
N GLY A 45 -7.51 -3.64 4.88
CA GLY A 45 -6.61 -4.78 5.05
C GLY A 45 -6.21 -5.47 3.73
N ASP A 46 -6.35 -4.77 2.61
CA ASP A 46 -5.96 -5.26 1.28
C ASP A 46 -4.50 -4.91 0.99
N CYS A 47 -3.60 -5.46 1.79
CA CYS A 47 -2.16 -5.21 1.67
C CYS A 47 -1.62 -5.67 0.29
N GLN A 48 -2.28 -6.66 -0.32
CA GLN A 48 -1.88 -7.28 -1.58
C GLN A 48 -2.24 -6.45 -2.80
N ALA A 49 -3.09 -5.43 -2.66
CA ALA A 49 -3.29 -4.43 -3.70
C ALA A 49 -1.97 -3.77 -4.11
N CYS A 50 -1.05 -3.55 -3.15
CA CYS A 50 0.23 -2.88 -3.39
C CYS A 50 1.45 -3.79 -3.22
N HIS A 51 1.36 -4.84 -2.37
CA HIS A 51 2.51 -5.69 -2.01
C HIS A 51 2.36 -7.14 -2.50
N GLU A 52 3.44 -7.70 -3.02
CA GLU A 52 3.58 -9.10 -3.41
C GLU A 52 4.27 -9.91 -2.28
N PRO A 53 3.52 -10.69 -1.48
CA PRO A 53 4.00 -11.26 -0.22
C PRO A 53 5.12 -12.30 -0.37
N HIS A 54 5.35 -12.83 -1.58
CA HIS A 54 6.35 -13.87 -1.81
C HIS A 54 7.67 -13.32 -2.34
N SER A 55 7.61 -12.46 -3.36
CA SER A 55 8.78 -11.92 -4.03
C SER A 55 8.36 -10.85 -5.02
N SER A 56 9.10 -9.76 -5.06
CA SER A 56 9.00 -8.77 -6.13
C SER A 56 10.38 -8.34 -6.60
N ARG A 57 10.47 -7.95 -7.87
CA ARG A 57 11.63 -7.23 -8.41
C ARG A 57 11.70 -5.78 -7.91
N TYR A 58 10.60 -5.26 -7.37
CA TYR A 58 10.50 -3.91 -6.85
C TYR A 58 10.81 -3.88 -5.35
N ARG A 59 11.39 -2.77 -4.88
CA ARG A 59 11.70 -2.58 -3.45
C ARG A 59 10.43 -2.68 -2.62
N HIS A 60 10.58 -3.11 -1.36
CA HIS A 60 9.47 -3.26 -0.40
C HIS A 60 8.37 -4.22 -0.89
N LEU A 61 8.73 -5.17 -1.75
CA LEU A 61 7.79 -6.14 -2.30
C LEU A 61 6.65 -5.51 -3.09
N LEU A 62 6.84 -4.36 -3.73
CA LEU A 62 5.72 -3.71 -4.45
C LEU A 62 5.31 -4.46 -5.72
N VAL A 63 4.05 -4.37 -6.12
CA VAL A 63 3.53 -5.01 -7.35
C VAL A 63 4.10 -4.36 -8.63
N SER A 64 4.44 -3.08 -8.57
CA SER A 64 5.05 -2.30 -9.66
C SER A 64 5.92 -1.16 -9.12
N ASP A 65 6.48 -0.33 -10.01
CA ASP A 65 7.07 0.93 -9.56
C ASP A 65 5.98 1.86 -9.00
N THR A 66 6.28 2.56 -7.91
CA THR A 66 5.29 3.38 -7.19
C THR A 66 4.72 4.50 -8.04
N ASP A 67 5.45 4.97 -9.04
CA ASP A 67 5.16 6.24 -9.72
C ASP A 67 4.07 6.04 -10.77
N GLY A 68 4.09 4.90 -11.48
CA GLY A 68 2.99 4.50 -12.34
C GLY A 68 1.79 3.94 -11.56
N PHE A 69 2.06 3.10 -10.54
CA PHE A 69 1.01 2.35 -9.85
C PHE A 69 -0.07 3.21 -9.19
N CYS A 70 0.32 4.34 -8.60
CA CYS A 70 -0.66 5.24 -7.97
C CYS A 70 -1.75 5.68 -8.95
N LEU A 71 -1.40 5.81 -10.23
CA LEU A 71 -2.30 6.27 -11.29
C LEU A 71 -3.18 5.16 -11.87
N ASP A 72 -2.95 3.90 -11.49
CA ASP A 72 -3.86 2.80 -11.84
C ASP A 72 -5.20 2.93 -11.09
N CYS A 73 -5.22 3.66 -9.97
CA CYS A 73 -6.43 3.95 -9.20
C CYS A 73 -6.75 5.45 -9.06
N HIS A 74 -5.74 6.32 -9.02
CA HIS A 74 -5.93 7.77 -8.89
C HIS A 74 -5.82 8.48 -10.23
N ASP A 75 -6.93 9.02 -10.73
CA ASP A 75 -6.91 9.88 -11.92
C ASP A 75 -6.19 11.20 -11.63
N ARG A 76 -5.21 11.57 -12.47
CA ARG A 76 -4.52 12.86 -12.41
C ARG A 76 -5.49 14.03 -12.50
N GLY A 77 -6.59 13.90 -13.25
CA GLY A 77 -7.61 14.94 -13.36
C GLY A 77 -8.43 15.14 -12.08
N GLY A 78 -8.44 14.15 -11.17
CA GLY A 78 -9.09 14.21 -9.86
C GLY A 78 -8.17 14.62 -8.72
N LEU A 79 -6.86 14.72 -8.96
CA LEU A 79 -5.91 15.23 -7.98
C LEU A 79 -6.00 16.76 -7.95
N PRO A 80 -5.96 17.39 -6.75
CA PRO A 80 -5.92 18.84 -6.66
C PRO A 80 -4.74 19.36 -7.49
N ALA A 81 -5.02 20.11 -8.56
CA ALA A 81 -4.02 20.85 -9.31
C ALA A 81 -3.56 22.03 -8.45
N ASP A 82 -2.75 21.77 -7.42
CA ASP A 82 -2.07 22.81 -6.68
C ASP A 82 -0.78 23.22 -7.42
N ALA A 83 -0.30 24.42 -7.10
CA ALA A 83 0.89 25.01 -7.72
C ALA A 83 2.15 24.14 -7.55
N ASP A 84 2.15 23.24 -6.56
CA ASP A 84 3.30 22.44 -6.17
C ASP A 84 3.49 21.19 -7.02
N HIS A 85 2.47 20.69 -7.72
CA HIS A 85 2.63 19.58 -8.69
C HIS A 85 3.12 20.05 -10.08
N GLY A 86 3.28 21.37 -10.26
CA GLY A 86 3.62 22.07 -11.51
C GLY A 86 5.04 21.85 -12.04
N GLY A 87 5.40 20.59 -12.31
CA GLY A 87 6.73 20.21 -12.84
C GLY A 87 7.43 19.13 -12.03
N VAL A 88 6.73 18.50 -11.09
CA VAL A 88 7.30 17.49 -10.21
C VAL A 88 7.43 16.18 -10.97
N GLU A 89 8.64 15.90 -11.45
CA GLU A 89 9.07 14.53 -11.81
C GLU A 89 9.32 13.66 -10.54
N ALA A 90 8.94 14.16 -9.36
CA ALA A 90 9.13 13.43 -8.11
C ALA A 90 8.02 12.40 -7.88
N LYS A 91 8.44 11.31 -7.25
CA LYS A 91 7.59 10.20 -6.85
C LYS A 91 6.49 10.68 -5.92
N CYS A 92 5.27 10.17 -6.07
CA CYS A 92 4.12 10.51 -5.21
C CYS A 92 4.48 10.34 -3.72
N THR A 93 5.25 9.31 -3.42
CA THR A 93 5.67 8.96 -2.04
C THR A 93 6.75 9.89 -1.47
N VAL A 94 7.26 10.88 -2.21
CA VAL A 94 8.11 11.93 -1.64
C VAL A 94 7.31 12.78 -0.66
N CYS A 95 6.11 13.18 -1.05
CA CYS A 95 5.23 14.04 -0.25
C CYS A 95 4.12 13.26 0.44
N HIS A 96 3.65 12.16 -0.15
CA HIS A 96 2.56 11.35 0.39
C HIS A 96 3.06 10.11 1.13
N ASP A 97 2.38 9.73 2.20
CA ASP A 97 2.51 8.42 2.84
C ASP A 97 1.47 7.46 2.24
N ALA A 98 1.92 6.32 1.72
CA ALA A 98 1.04 5.36 1.05
C ALA A 98 0.14 4.58 2.02
N HIS A 99 0.41 4.65 3.33
CA HIS A 99 -0.40 3.99 4.35
C HIS A 99 -1.31 4.96 5.07
N MET A 100 -0.76 6.00 5.69
CA MET A 100 -1.54 6.88 6.55
C MET A 100 -0.81 8.16 6.95
N SER A 101 -1.56 9.20 7.32
CA SER A 101 -1.02 10.44 7.89
C SER A 101 -2.05 11.13 8.79
N ASP A 102 -1.57 11.98 9.69
CA ASP A 102 -2.41 12.92 10.45
C ASP A 102 -2.91 14.10 9.58
N ARG A 103 -2.44 14.20 8.34
CA ARG A 103 -2.77 15.27 7.39
C ARG A 103 -3.64 14.77 6.25
N LYS A 104 -4.57 15.65 5.81
CA LYS A 104 -5.41 15.40 4.63
C LYS A 104 -4.55 15.05 3.42
N TYR A 105 -5.09 14.21 2.55
CA TYR A 105 -4.40 13.72 1.35
C TYR A 105 -3.14 12.90 1.66
N LEU A 106 -3.01 12.37 2.88
CA LEU A 106 -1.89 11.53 3.30
C LEU A 106 -0.53 12.24 3.22
N LEU A 107 -0.49 13.57 3.40
CA LEU A 107 0.75 14.33 3.32
C LEU A 107 1.70 14.06 4.50
N LYS A 108 2.98 13.90 4.24
CA LYS A 108 4.02 13.70 5.27
C LYS A 108 4.34 14.98 6.05
N ALA A 109 4.16 16.13 5.41
CA ALA A 109 4.37 17.45 5.99
C ALA A 109 3.33 18.44 5.48
N ASP A 110 3.17 19.57 6.16
CA ASP A 110 2.31 20.65 5.70
C ASP A 110 2.89 21.27 4.43
N ARG A 111 2.01 21.75 3.54
CA ARG A 111 2.42 22.55 2.38
C ARG A 111 2.92 23.90 2.91
N GLY A 112 4.19 24.21 2.65
CA GLY A 112 4.83 25.48 3.04
C GLY A 112 4.35 26.67 2.22
#